data_AF-A0A2E1XFN0-F1
#
_entry.id   AF-A0A2E1XFN0-F1
#
_cell.length_a   1.000
_cell.length_b   1.000
_cell.length_c   1.000
_cell.angle_alpha   90.00
_cell.angle_beta   90.00
_cell.angle_gamma   90.00
#
_symmetry.space_group_name_H-M   'P 1'
#
loop_
_entity.id
_entity.type
_entity.pdbx_description
1 polymer ?
#
loop_
_entity_poly.entity_id
_entity_poly.type
_entity_poly.pdbx_seq_one_letter_code
_entity_poly.pdbx_strand_id
1 'polypeptide(L)'
;MIASSSSETPYLGVLQTGDRPNLETDLRGDPVKIAQAYADLYQTFSAGINALQHELKAKRQTLTVAESTWAKSFKKAREVRDAVLDKLSEHKTVTAQIIKLREEITDLTNQIGDLEAKLTASGDPAKNLQQAINNLKDANRTRNERTQQWASEIERLSSGKIKAVVDPNGDTSEIADAMDIVASKTGSQEASRIKGLEEALALDEAVNVTDKLRTDCLSLLYWRQIGAAAGEEQPNCIELMKVLGDTDKIRNSLIERIDTTRVEAISTAVAKPEISLSYCDGAREISFEKASEGQRAAALLFMLLEQPGGPLIIDQPEGDLDNKIITDLTEKLHEAKQIRQLVFASHNANIVVNGSSELVAYLDIDENGERLIACAGAIDKPSICGVITATMEGGEKAFKDRQSKYGY
;
A
#
# COMPACT_ATOMS: atom_id res chain seq x y z
N MET A 1 -77.53 -10.35 3.13
CA MET A 1 -78.25 -9.51 4.11
C MET A 1 -79.28 -8.68 3.36
N ILE A 2 -80.57 -9.00 3.59
CA ILE A 2 -81.75 -8.10 3.69
C ILE A 2 -82.04 -7.23 2.44
N ALA A 3 -82.97 -7.54 1.53
CA ALA A 3 -84.44 -7.74 1.61
C ALA A 3 -85.27 -6.52 1.10
N SER A 4 -86.25 -6.86 0.25
CA SER A 4 -87.64 -6.35 0.18
C SER A 4 -87.90 -4.91 -0.31
N SER A 5 -88.99 -4.56 -1.00
CA SER A 5 -90.36 -5.10 -1.20
C SER A 5 -90.99 -4.32 -2.37
N SER A 6 -91.58 -4.92 -3.40
CA SER A 6 -93.00 -5.26 -3.56
C SER A 6 -94.03 -4.19 -3.10
N SER A 7 -94.87 -3.72 -4.04
CA SER A 7 -96.30 -3.48 -3.77
C SER A 7 -97.10 -3.46 -5.08
N GLU A 8 -97.93 -4.48 -5.23
CA GLU A 8 -99.01 -4.63 -6.21
C GLU A 8 -100.20 -3.68 -5.95
N THR A 9 -101.14 -3.72 -6.90
CA THR A 9 -102.62 -3.79 -6.77
C THR A 9 -103.38 -2.68 -7.54
N PRO A 10 -104.67 -2.90 -7.89
CA PRO A 10 -105.10 -3.24 -9.25
C PRO A 10 -106.25 -2.28 -9.66
N TYR A 11 -107.01 -2.55 -10.71
CA TYR A 11 -108.48 -2.32 -10.82
C TYR A 11 -108.90 -2.12 -12.28
N LEU A 12 -110.08 -2.69 -12.57
CA LEU A 12 -110.94 -2.58 -13.76
C LEU A 12 -110.49 -3.43 -14.96
N GLY A 13 -111.19 -4.48 -15.37
CA GLY A 13 -112.59 -4.80 -15.13
C GLY A 13 -113.25 -5.08 -16.49
N VAL A 14 -113.60 -6.35 -16.67
CA VAL A 14 -114.34 -6.96 -17.78
C VAL A 14 -115.56 -6.13 -18.22
N LEU A 15 -115.74 -5.92 -19.52
CA LEU A 15 -117.06 -5.79 -20.13
C LEU A 15 -117.12 -6.64 -21.41
N GLN A 16 -117.55 -7.88 -21.21
CA GLN A 16 -118.19 -8.71 -22.22
C GLN A 16 -119.43 -7.96 -22.76
N THR A 17 -119.52 -7.81 -24.08
CA THR A 17 -120.75 -7.36 -24.73
C THR A 17 -121.72 -8.54 -24.84
N GLY A 18 -122.41 -8.85 -23.74
CA GLY A 18 -123.69 -9.57 -23.74
C GLY A 18 -124.83 -8.61 -24.07
N ASP A 19 -125.83 -9.15 -24.78
CA ASP A 19 -127.18 -8.64 -25.05
C ASP A 19 -127.41 -7.12 -25.12
N ARG A 20 -127.65 -6.66 -26.35
CA ARG A 20 -128.32 -5.37 -26.61
C ARG A 20 -129.81 -5.52 -26.29
N PRO A 21 -130.40 -4.77 -25.34
CA PRO A 21 -131.83 -4.56 -25.29
C PRO A 21 -132.18 -3.49 -26.33
N ASN A 22 -132.99 -3.85 -27.33
CA ASN A 22 -133.65 -2.90 -28.23
C ASN A 22 -135.11 -3.36 -28.35
N LEU A 23 -136.04 -2.98 -27.45
CA LEU A 23 -136.75 -1.69 -27.36
C LEU A 23 -137.51 -1.28 -28.65
N GLU A 24 -137.87 -2.24 -29.50
CA GLU A 24 -139.01 -2.08 -30.43
C GLU A 24 -140.31 -2.49 -29.73
N THR A 25 -140.88 -1.60 -28.92
CA THR A 25 -142.32 -1.50 -28.68
C THR A 25 -142.59 -0.25 -27.84
N ASP A 26 -143.49 0.58 -28.37
CA ASP A 26 -144.10 1.74 -27.72
C ASP A 26 -143.18 2.86 -27.26
N LEU A 27 -143.03 3.88 -28.12
CA LEU A 27 -143.45 5.26 -27.83
C LEU A 27 -143.23 6.15 -29.07
N ARG A 28 -144.31 6.81 -29.50
CA ARG A 28 -144.37 7.76 -30.60
C ARG A 28 -143.70 9.08 -30.20
N GLY A 29 -142.54 9.39 -30.79
CA GLY A 29 -141.83 10.67 -30.66
C GLY A 29 -140.36 10.55 -31.08
N ASP A 30 -140.01 11.17 -32.21
CA ASP A 30 -138.78 11.06 -33.04
C ASP A 30 -137.44 10.69 -32.33
N PRO A 31 -137.06 9.39 -32.23
CA PRO A 31 -135.81 8.93 -31.61
C PRO A 31 -134.56 9.13 -32.48
N VAL A 32 -134.69 9.66 -33.70
CA VAL A 32 -133.59 9.81 -34.66
C VAL A 32 -132.65 10.98 -34.31
N LYS A 33 -133.20 12.10 -33.79
CA LYS A 33 -132.40 13.31 -33.50
C LYS A 33 -131.46 13.15 -32.30
N ILE A 34 -131.88 12.44 -31.24
CA ILE A 34 -131.04 12.23 -30.05
C ILE A 34 -129.91 11.25 -30.35
N ALA A 35 -130.19 10.19 -31.12
CA ALA A 35 -129.19 9.23 -31.55
C ALA A 35 -128.10 9.88 -32.41
N GLN A 36 -128.47 10.79 -33.32
CA GLN A 36 -127.49 11.56 -34.11
C GLN A 36 -126.65 12.50 -33.26
N ALA A 37 -127.24 13.22 -32.30
CA ALA A 37 -126.49 14.12 -31.42
C ALA A 37 -125.47 13.38 -30.53
N TYR A 38 -125.82 12.18 -30.03
CA TYR A 38 -124.89 11.35 -29.26
C TYR A 38 -123.77 10.77 -30.13
N ALA A 39 -124.08 10.38 -31.37
CA ALA A 39 -123.08 9.89 -32.32
C ALA A 39 -122.06 10.97 -32.70
N ASP A 40 -122.51 12.22 -32.92
CA ASP A 40 -121.63 13.36 -33.19
C ASP A 40 -120.74 13.71 -31.99
N LEU A 41 -121.30 13.68 -30.78
CA LEU A 41 -120.55 13.92 -29.55
C LEU A 41 -119.43 12.87 -29.37
N TYR A 42 -119.75 11.59 -29.59
CA TYR A 42 -118.79 10.49 -29.47
C TYR A 42 -117.71 10.53 -30.55
N GLN A 43 -118.08 10.84 -31.80
CA GLN A 43 -117.12 11.04 -32.90
C GLN A 43 -116.16 12.18 -32.57
N THR A 44 -116.67 13.33 -32.13
CA THR A 44 -115.85 14.51 -31.79
C THR A 44 -114.93 14.22 -30.59
N PHE A 45 -115.45 13.57 -29.55
CA PHE A 45 -114.68 13.25 -28.35
C PHE A 45 -113.60 12.19 -28.61
N SER A 46 -113.92 11.11 -29.35
CA SER A 46 -112.95 10.07 -29.69
C SER A 46 -111.86 10.57 -30.65
N ALA A 47 -112.21 11.45 -31.61
CA ALA A 47 -111.24 12.12 -32.45
C ALA A 47 -110.28 13.00 -31.62
N GLY A 48 -110.80 13.74 -30.64
CA GLY A 48 -110.00 14.57 -29.73
C GLY A 48 -109.02 13.75 -28.88
N ILE A 49 -109.46 12.63 -28.29
CA ILE A 49 -108.58 11.75 -27.51
C ILE A 49 -107.50 11.11 -28.38
N ASN A 50 -107.85 10.64 -29.58
CA ASN A 50 -106.88 10.05 -30.50
C ASN A 50 -105.81 11.07 -30.94
N ALA A 51 -106.22 12.33 -31.20
CA ALA A 51 -105.29 13.42 -31.51
C ALA A 51 -104.34 13.71 -30.34
N LEU A 52 -104.87 13.81 -29.11
CA LEU A 52 -104.08 14.03 -27.90
C LEU A 52 -103.09 12.88 -27.65
N GLN A 53 -103.51 11.63 -27.84
CA GLN A 53 -102.66 10.45 -27.71
C GLN A 53 -101.52 10.46 -28.73
N HIS A 54 -101.79 10.86 -29.96
CA HIS A 54 -100.77 11.02 -31.00
C HIS A 54 -99.75 12.10 -30.64
N GLU A 55 -100.22 13.24 -30.11
CA GLU A 55 -99.36 14.36 -29.71
C GLU A 55 -98.47 14.00 -28.50
N LEU A 56 -99.03 13.34 -27.49
CA LEU A 56 -98.30 12.83 -26.33
C LEU A 56 -97.24 11.79 -26.73
N LYS A 57 -97.57 10.89 -27.67
CA LYS A 57 -96.62 9.88 -28.17
C LYS A 57 -95.47 10.53 -28.94
N ALA A 58 -95.76 11.54 -29.76
CA ALA A 58 -94.75 12.31 -30.46
C ALA A 58 -93.82 13.05 -29.49
N LYS A 59 -94.37 13.79 -28.51
CA LYS A 59 -93.55 14.48 -27.49
C LYS A 59 -92.71 13.51 -26.65
N ARG A 60 -93.26 12.34 -26.31
CA ARG A 60 -92.54 11.30 -25.56
C ARG A 60 -91.37 10.73 -26.38
N GLN A 61 -91.55 10.51 -27.68
CA GLN A 61 -90.44 10.11 -28.56
C GLN A 61 -89.35 11.18 -28.64
N THR A 62 -89.72 12.47 -28.73
CA THR A 62 -88.75 13.57 -28.70
C THR A 62 -87.95 13.59 -27.38
N LEU A 63 -88.64 13.39 -26.24
CA LEU A 63 -88.00 13.33 -24.93
C LEU A 63 -87.00 12.16 -24.83
N THR A 64 -87.40 10.96 -25.26
CA THR A 64 -86.52 9.78 -25.23
C THR A 64 -85.27 9.95 -26.11
N VAL A 65 -85.40 10.63 -27.26
CA VAL A 65 -84.26 10.96 -28.12
C VAL A 65 -83.34 11.98 -27.45
N ALA A 66 -83.89 12.99 -26.77
CA ALA A 66 -83.11 13.97 -26.02
C ALA A 66 -82.34 13.33 -24.85
N GLU A 67 -83.00 12.45 -24.07
CA GLU A 67 -82.39 11.71 -22.96
C GLU A 67 -81.25 10.80 -23.44
N SER A 68 -81.45 10.08 -24.54
CA SER A 68 -80.41 9.23 -25.14
C SER A 68 -79.21 10.05 -25.64
N THR A 69 -79.46 11.22 -26.23
CA THR A 69 -78.40 12.12 -26.70
C THR A 69 -77.61 12.69 -25.52
N TRP A 70 -78.28 13.12 -24.46
CA TRP A 70 -77.64 13.61 -23.24
C TRP A 70 -76.81 12.52 -22.56
N ALA A 71 -77.34 11.30 -22.42
CA ALA A 71 -76.62 10.18 -21.83
C ALA A 71 -75.33 9.84 -22.59
N LYS A 72 -75.34 9.90 -23.93
CA LYS A 72 -74.14 9.71 -24.76
C LYS A 72 -73.11 10.82 -24.53
N SER A 73 -73.53 12.07 -24.55
CA SER A 73 -72.65 13.22 -24.30
C SER A 73 -72.06 13.19 -22.90
N PHE A 74 -72.84 12.83 -21.90
CA PHE A 74 -72.40 12.72 -20.50
C PHE A 74 -71.37 11.59 -20.33
N LYS A 75 -71.61 10.42 -20.94
CA LYS A 75 -70.64 9.31 -20.91
C LYS A 75 -69.30 9.72 -21.53
N LYS A 76 -69.33 10.39 -22.69
CA LYS A 76 -68.12 10.88 -23.36
C LYS A 76 -67.36 11.91 -22.51
N ALA A 77 -68.08 12.84 -21.87
CA ALA A 77 -67.46 13.82 -20.98
C ALA A 77 -66.82 13.17 -19.74
N ARG A 78 -67.45 12.12 -19.20
CA ARG A 78 -66.91 11.36 -18.06
C ARG A 78 -65.63 10.60 -18.43
N GLU A 79 -65.61 9.92 -19.56
CA GLU A 79 -64.42 9.21 -20.06
C GLU A 79 -63.24 10.16 -20.27
N VAL A 80 -63.48 11.36 -20.83
CA VAL A 80 -62.44 12.39 -21.00
C VAL A 80 -61.90 12.86 -19.64
N ARG A 81 -62.78 13.13 -18.67
CA ARG A 81 -62.36 13.55 -17.32
C ARG A 81 -61.52 12.48 -16.63
N ASP A 82 -61.98 11.23 -16.68
CA ASP A 82 -61.29 10.12 -16.01
C ASP A 82 -59.89 9.91 -16.63
N ALA A 83 -59.76 10.00 -17.96
CA ALA A 83 -58.46 9.96 -18.64
C ALA A 83 -57.52 11.13 -18.27
N VAL A 84 -58.05 12.32 -18.00
CA VAL A 84 -57.26 13.46 -17.52
C VAL A 84 -56.77 13.24 -16.09
N LEU A 85 -57.63 12.69 -15.22
CA LEU A 85 -57.26 12.39 -13.83
C LEU A 85 -56.17 11.31 -13.74
N ASP A 86 -56.25 10.27 -14.57
CA ASP A 86 -55.23 9.22 -14.64
C ASP A 86 -53.87 9.80 -15.03
N LYS A 87 -53.80 10.61 -16.09
CA LYS A 87 -52.57 11.30 -16.51
C LYS A 87 -51.98 12.21 -15.42
N LEU A 88 -52.84 12.88 -14.65
CA LEU A 88 -52.42 13.75 -13.54
C LEU A 88 -51.78 12.94 -12.40
N SER A 89 -52.29 11.75 -12.14
CA SER A 89 -51.74 10.83 -11.14
C SER A 89 -50.37 10.26 -11.55
N GLU A 90 -50.20 9.93 -12.84
CA GLU A 90 -48.91 9.53 -13.42
C GLU A 90 -47.90 10.66 -13.32
N HIS A 91 -48.28 11.89 -13.71
CA HIS A 91 -47.41 13.06 -13.64
C HIS A 91 -46.96 13.36 -12.21
N LYS A 92 -47.84 13.18 -11.22
CA LYS A 92 -47.51 13.35 -9.79
C LYS A 92 -46.47 12.32 -9.34
N THR A 93 -46.59 11.08 -9.79
CA THR A 93 -45.65 9.98 -9.48
C THR A 93 -44.28 10.24 -10.10
N VAL A 94 -44.24 10.65 -11.38
CA VAL A 94 -43.00 11.02 -12.07
C VAL A 94 -42.33 12.23 -11.40
N THR A 95 -43.12 13.23 -11.00
CA THR A 95 -42.59 14.41 -10.31
C THR A 95 -41.95 14.04 -8.97
N ALA A 96 -42.58 13.14 -8.19
CA ALA A 96 -42.00 12.64 -6.94
C ALA A 96 -40.69 11.87 -7.18
N GLN A 97 -40.62 11.05 -8.24
CA GLN A 97 -39.38 10.36 -8.62
C GLN A 97 -38.27 11.34 -9.03
N ILE A 98 -38.60 12.39 -9.79
CA ILE A 98 -37.64 13.43 -10.18
C ILE A 98 -37.08 14.17 -8.96
N ILE A 99 -37.92 14.50 -7.97
CA ILE A 99 -37.47 15.14 -6.72
C ILE A 99 -36.49 14.23 -5.99
N LYS A 100 -36.83 12.94 -5.83
CA LYS A 100 -35.96 11.96 -5.18
C LYS A 100 -34.61 11.82 -5.90
N LEU A 101 -34.62 11.70 -7.23
CA LEU A 101 -33.38 11.63 -8.02
C LEU A 101 -32.54 12.91 -7.90
N ARG A 102 -33.16 14.09 -7.80
CA ARG A 102 -32.43 15.35 -7.57
C ARG A 102 -31.79 15.40 -6.18
N GLU A 103 -32.48 14.90 -5.15
CA GLU A 103 -31.92 14.77 -3.80
C GLU A 103 -30.72 13.81 -3.81
N GLU A 104 -30.83 12.64 -4.45
CA GLU A 104 -29.73 11.68 -4.62
C GLU A 104 -28.53 12.29 -5.39
N ILE A 105 -28.77 13.02 -6.48
CA ILE A 105 -27.71 13.72 -7.23
C ILE A 105 -27.02 14.76 -6.34
N THR A 106 -27.79 15.51 -5.55
CA THR A 106 -27.24 16.54 -4.65
C THR A 106 -26.36 15.92 -3.58
N ASP A 107 -26.81 14.82 -2.97
CA ASP A 107 -26.04 14.09 -1.97
C ASP A 107 -24.73 13.51 -2.55
N LEU A 108 -24.81 12.85 -3.71
CA LEU A 108 -23.62 12.35 -4.42
C LEU A 108 -22.65 13.48 -4.80
N THR A 109 -23.16 14.64 -5.21
CA THR A 109 -22.31 15.80 -5.54
C THR A 109 -21.58 16.33 -4.31
N ASN A 110 -22.25 16.38 -3.15
CA ASN A 110 -21.61 16.76 -1.89
C ASN A 110 -20.54 15.74 -1.47
N GLN A 111 -20.82 14.44 -1.61
CA GLN A 111 -19.83 13.39 -1.33
C GLN A 111 -18.61 13.49 -2.23
N ILE A 112 -18.80 13.78 -3.52
CA ILE A 112 -17.69 14.03 -4.47
C ILE A 112 -16.88 15.24 -4.00
N GLY A 113 -17.53 16.37 -3.68
CA GLY A 113 -16.84 17.57 -3.19
C GLY A 113 -16.04 17.34 -1.90
N ASP A 114 -16.59 16.58 -0.95
CA ASP A 114 -15.88 16.18 0.28
C ASP A 114 -14.67 15.30 -0.01
N LEU A 115 -14.78 14.37 -0.97
CA LEU A 115 -13.67 13.52 -1.40
C LEU A 115 -12.58 14.32 -2.13
N GLU A 116 -12.95 15.25 -3.01
CA GLU A 116 -12.03 16.16 -3.69
C GLU A 116 -11.29 17.08 -2.71
N ALA A 117 -12.00 17.61 -1.71
CA ALA A 117 -11.39 18.40 -0.64
C ALA A 117 -10.39 17.59 0.19
N LYS A 118 -10.73 16.34 0.52
CA LYS A 118 -9.80 15.40 1.20
C LYS A 118 -8.58 15.07 0.33
N LEU A 119 -8.78 14.83 -0.97
CA LEU A 119 -7.70 14.56 -1.91
C LEU A 119 -6.73 15.74 -1.98
N THR A 120 -7.26 16.96 -2.09
CA THR A 120 -6.48 18.20 -2.12
C THR A 120 -5.73 18.46 -0.80
N ALA A 121 -6.38 18.18 0.34
CA ALA A 121 -5.77 18.34 1.66
C ALA A 121 -4.65 17.34 1.94
N SER A 122 -4.71 16.13 1.36
CA SER A 122 -3.67 15.10 1.46
C SER A 122 -2.39 15.43 0.67
N GLY A 123 -2.41 16.52 -0.11
CA GLY A 123 -1.30 16.92 -0.97
C GLY A 123 -1.10 15.98 -2.16
N ASP A 124 0.15 15.81 -2.59
CA ASP A 124 0.53 14.86 -3.63
C ASP A 124 1.36 13.71 -3.01
N PRO A 125 0.71 12.63 -2.57
CA PRO A 125 1.39 11.47 -1.99
C PRO A 125 2.44 10.84 -2.93
N ALA A 126 2.23 10.91 -4.25
CA ALA A 126 3.17 10.37 -5.22
C ALA A 126 4.45 11.21 -5.25
N LYS A 127 4.33 12.54 -5.20
CA LYS A 127 5.48 13.43 -5.05
C LYS A 127 6.22 13.22 -3.74
N ASN A 128 5.51 13.04 -2.63
CA ASN A 128 6.11 12.76 -1.33
C ASN A 128 6.87 11.42 -1.31
N LEU A 129 6.30 10.38 -1.91
CA LEU A 129 6.95 9.08 -2.08
C LEU A 129 8.21 9.21 -2.94
N GLN A 130 8.13 9.89 -4.08
CA GLN A 130 9.30 10.11 -4.95
C GLN A 130 10.40 10.88 -4.21
N GLN A 131 10.04 11.88 -3.42
CA GLN A 131 11.00 12.62 -2.61
C GLN A 131 11.63 11.73 -1.52
N ALA A 132 10.85 10.87 -0.86
CA ALA A 132 11.37 9.92 0.12
C ALA A 132 12.33 8.90 -0.52
N ILE A 133 12.02 8.38 -1.71
CA ILE A 133 12.89 7.48 -2.47
C ILE A 133 14.19 8.19 -2.86
N ASN A 134 14.11 9.45 -3.32
CA ASN A 134 15.30 10.24 -3.65
C ASN A 134 16.17 10.47 -2.41
N ASN A 135 15.58 10.81 -1.26
CA ASN A 135 16.31 10.96 0.00
C ASN A 135 16.99 9.64 0.43
N LEU A 136 16.30 8.51 0.26
CA LEU A 136 16.84 7.18 0.55
C LEU A 136 18.03 6.86 -0.37
N LYS A 137 17.93 7.19 -1.67
CA LYS A 137 19.01 7.04 -2.66
C LYS A 137 20.23 7.87 -2.27
N ASP A 138 20.03 9.13 -1.94
CA ASP A 138 21.12 10.03 -1.53
C ASP A 138 21.77 9.53 -0.22
N ALA A 139 20.98 9.12 0.76
CA ALA A 139 21.48 8.56 2.02
C ALA A 139 22.30 7.29 1.79
N ASN A 140 21.86 6.39 0.90
CA ASN A 140 22.60 5.17 0.58
C ASN A 140 23.90 5.47 -0.17
N ARG A 141 23.90 6.43 -1.10
CA ARG A 141 25.12 6.90 -1.78
C ARG A 141 26.12 7.45 -0.77
N THR A 142 25.70 8.35 0.12
CA THR A 142 26.57 8.89 1.17
C THR A 142 27.10 7.80 2.10
N ARG A 143 26.29 6.77 2.40
CA ARG A 143 26.75 5.61 3.16
C ARG A 143 27.84 4.85 2.43
N ASN A 144 27.69 4.61 1.12
CA ASN A 144 28.68 3.92 0.31
C ASN A 144 30.00 4.70 0.19
N GLU A 145 29.90 6.01 -0.07
CA GLU A 145 31.07 6.91 -0.11
C GLU A 145 31.83 6.89 1.22
N ARG A 146 31.12 6.92 2.36
CA ARG A 146 31.74 6.79 3.68
C ARG A 146 32.39 5.43 3.90
N THR A 147 31.76 4.34 3.46
CA THR A 147 32.35 3.00 3.56
C THR A 147 33.62 2.90 2.74
N GLN A 148 33.66 3.47 1.53
CA GLN A 148 34.88 3.53 0.71
C GLN A 148 35.98 4.34 1.39
N GLN A 149 35.64 5.50 1.97
CA GLN A 149 36.59 6.30 2.74
C GLN A 149 37.15 5.53 3.94
N TRP A 150 36.29 4.82 4.68
CA TRP A 150 36.72 3.98 5.79
C TRP A 150 37.59 2.81 5.34
N ALA A 151 37.28 2.18 4.22
CA ALA A 151 38.11 1.11 3.67
C ALA A 151 39.53 1.63 3.37
N SER A 152 39.66 2.74 2.65
CA SER A 152 40.96 3.36 2.39
C SER A 152 41.68 3.79 3.67
N GLU A 153 40.94 4.30 4.67
CA GLU A 153 41.51 4.71 5.95
C GLU A 153 42.00 3.50 6.77
N ILE A 154 41.30 2.36 6.74
CA ILE A 154 41.75 1.11 7.38
C ILE A 154 43.04 0.60 6.74
N GLU A 155 43.15 0.62 5.41
CA GLU A 155 44.38 0.23 4.73
C GLU A 155 45.56 1.14 5.10
N ARG A 156 45.30 2.46 5.15
CA ARG A 156 46.29 3.45 5.55
C ARG A 156 46.76 3.24 6.99
N LEU A 157 45.82 3.18 7.95
CA LEU A 157 46.08 3.05 9.39
C LEU A 157 46.72 1.72 9.78
N SER A 158 46.48 0.67 8.98
CA SER A 158 47.10 -0.64 9.22
C SER A 158 48.50 -0.77 8.62
N SER A 159 49.07 0.30 8.04
CA SER A 159 50.33 0.24 7.30
C SER A 159 50.33 -0.87 6.23
N GLY A 160 49.17 -1.11 5.59
CA GLY A 160 48.99 -2.16 4.57
C GLY A 160 48.91 -3.59 5.12
N LYS A 161 48.78 -3.79 6.44
CA LYS A 161 48.54 -5.11 7.05
C LYS A 161 47.09 -5.57 6.93
N ILE A 162 46.15 -4.63 6.75
CA ILE A 162 44.75 -4.92 6.45
C ILE A 162 44.46 -4.34 5.08
N LYS A 163 43.94 -5.18 4.20
CA LYS A 163 43.34 -4.77 2.92
C LYS A 163 41.83 -4.77 3.08
N ALA A 164 41.20 -3.70 2.64
CA ALA A 164 39.78 -3.46 2.81
C ALA A 164 39.16 -3.16 1.45
N VAL A 165 38.45 -4.15 0.91
CA VAL A 165 37.82 -4.06 -0.41
C VAL A 165 36.33 -3.87 -0.21
N VAL A 166 35.79 -2.77 -0.72
CA VAL A 166 34.35 -2.54 -0.76
C VAL A 166 33.79 -3.21 -2.00
N ASP A 167 32.76 -4.03 -1.83
CA ASP A 167 32.05 -4.61 -2.97
C ASP A 167 31.37 -3.49 -3.78
N PRO A 168 31.56 -3.42 -5.11
CA PRO A 168 30.95 -2.37 -5.94
C PRO A 168 29.42 -2.32 -5.88
N ASN A 169 28.79 -3.48 -5.72
CA ASN A 169 27.34 -3.63 -5.64
C ASN A 169 26.85 -3.79 -4.20
N GLY A 170 27.74 -4.17 -3.28
CA GLY A 170 27.40 -4.41 -1.88
C GLY A 170 26.50 -5.63 -1.69
N ASP A 171 25.97 -5.77 -0.48
CA ASP A 171 24.98 -6.77 -0.15
C ASP A 171 23.63 -6.40 -0.77
N THR A 172 23.20 -7.20 -1.74
CA THR A 172 21.95 -7.04 -2.47
C THR A 172 20.81 -7.90 -1.93
N SER A 173 20.96 -8.48 -0.73
CA SER A 173 19.95 -9.39 -0.15
C SER A 173 18.58 -8.73 0.00
N GLU A 174 18.51 -7.46 0.40
CA GLU A 174 17.23 -6.74 0.50
C GLU A 174 16.53 -6.58 -0.87
N ILE A 175 17.30 -6.45 -1.96
CA ILE A 175 16.75 -6.34 -3.31
C ILE A 175 16.21 -7.71 -3.75
N ALA A 176 16.94 -8.79 -3.45
CA ALA A 176 16.49 -10.15 -3.71
C ALA A 176 15.20 -10.48 -2.93
N ASP A 177 15.16 -10.18 -1.64
CA ASP A 177 13.99 -10.38 -0.77
C ASP A 177 12.77 -9.58 -1.29
N ALA A 178 12.99 -8.33 -1.72
CA ALA A 178 11.94 -7.53 -2.32
C ALA A 178 11.44 -8.13 -3.65
N MET A 179 12.33 -8.66 -4.48
CA MET A 179 11.96 -9.37 -5.72
C MET A 179 11.18 -10.64 -5.45
N ASP A 180 11.45 -11.35 -4.36
CA ASP A 180 10.67 -12.52 -3.95
C ASP A 180 9.23 -12.13 -3.56
N ILE A 181 9.07 -11.00 -2.87
CA ILE A 181 7.74 -10.45 -2.55
C ILE A 181 7.00 -10.05 -3.84
N VAL A 182 7.68 -9.33 -4.75
CA VAL A 182 7.12 -8.92 -6.04
C VAL A 182 6.71 -10.14 -6.89
N ALA A 183 7.55 -11.17 -6.91
CA ALA A 183 7.34 -12.42 -7.65
C ALA A 183 6.34 -13.38 -7.00
N SER A 184 5.86 -13.09 -5.79
CA SER A 184 5.02 -14.01 -5.04
C SER A 184 3.74 -14.36 -5.81
N LYS A 185 3.59 -15.66 -6.10
CA LYS A 185 2.48 -16.26 -6.87
C LYS A 185 2.38 -15.81 -8.34
N THR A 186 3.48 -15.37 -8.95
CA THR A 186 3.54 -15.07 -10.41
C THR A 186 3.98 -16.26 -11.27
N GLY A 187 4.57 -17.28 -10.64
CA GLY A 187 5.15 -18.44 -11.34
C GLY A 187 6.62 -18.27 -11.73
N SER A 188 7.22 -17.10 -11.42
CA SER A 188 8.66 -16.87 -11.53
C SER A 188 9.43 -17.82 -10.59
N GLN A 189 10.50 -18.42 -11.10
CA GLN A 189 11.35 -19.36 -10.35
C GLN A 189 12.48 -18.62 -9.66
N GLU A 190 12.83 -19.04 -8.44
CA GLU A 190 13.90 -18.41 -7.64
C GLU A 190 15.25 -18.40 -8.37
N ALA A 191 15.66 -19.52 -8.94
CA ALA A 191 16.91 -19.61 -9.72
C ALA A 191 16.94 -18.64 -10.92
N SER A 192 15.79 -18.37 -11.55
CA SER A 192 15.70 -17.39 -12.64
C SER A 192 15.84 -15.96 -12.12
N ARG A 193 15.25 -15.65 -10.95
CA ARG A 193 15.37 -14.33 -10.31
C ARG A 193 16.79 -14.01 -9.89
N ILE A 194 17.44 -14.96 -9.22
CA ILE A 194 18.84 -14.82 -8.80
C ILE A 194 19.71 -14.54 -10.03
N LYS A 195 19.60 -15.39 -11.07
CA LYS A 195 20.38 -15.21 -12.30
C LYS A 195 20.08 -13.88 -13.01
N GLY A 196 18.80 -13.49 -13.11
CA GLY A 196 18.40 -12.25 -13.76
C GLY A 196 18.88 -11.01 -13.00
N LEU A 197 18.88 -11.06 -11.66
CA LEU A 197 19.42 -10.00 -10.82
C LEU A 197 20.94 -9.92 -10.95
N GLU A 198 21.65 -11.05 -10.91
CA GLU A 198 23.11 -11.10 -11.14
C GLU A 198 23.51 -10.53 -12.50
N GLU A 199 22.78 -10.89 -13.57
CA GLU A 199 23.01 -10.35 -14.92
C GLU A 199 22.76 -8.84 -14.99
N ALA A 200 21.75 -8.33 -14.29
CA ALA A 200 21.48 -6.89 -14.21
C ALA A 200 22.59 -6.15 -13.45
N LEU A 201 23.03 -6.68 -12.31
CA LEU A 201 24.10 -6.13 -11.47
C LEU A 201 25.49 -6.21 -12.12
N ALA A 202 25.68 -7.10 -13.11
CA ALA A 202 26.89 -7.16 -13.92
C ALA A 202 26.97 -6.04 -14.97
N LEU A 203 25.83 -5.45 -15.35
CA LEU A 203 25.72 -4.44 -16.40
C LEU A 203 25.59 -3.01 -15.86
N ASP A 204 25.10 -2.85 -14.64
CA ASP A 204 24.83 -1.56 -14.02
C ASP A 204 24.98 -1.63 -12.50
N GLU A 205 25.16 -0.49 -11.85
CA GLU A 205 25.28 -0.40 -10.40
C GLU A 205 23.98 -0.81 -9.70
N ALA A 206 24.08 -1.46 -8.54
CA ALA A 206 22.93 -1.90 -7.76
C ALA A 206 21.88 -0.81 -7.51
N VAL A 207 22.32 0.44 -7.31
CA VAL A 207 21.43 1.60 -7.13
C VAL A 207 20.58 1.85 -8.39
N ASN A 208 21.18 1.78 -9.58
CA ASN A 208 20.49 2.02 -10.85
C ASN A 208 19.56 0.87 -11.22
N VAL A 209 19.99 -0.38 -11.00
CA VAL A 209 19.14 -1.57 -11.18
C VAL A 209 17.90 -1.46 -10.28
N THR A 210 18.07 -1.14 -9.00
CA THR A 210 16.97 -0.98 -8.06
C THR A 210 16.03 0.16 -8.47
N ASP A 211 16.57 1.29 -8.97
CA ASP A 211 15.77 2.44 -9.42
C ASP A 211 14.88 2.09 -10.63
N LYS A 212 15.42 1.32 -11.58
CA LYS A 212 14.66 0.79 -12.72
C LYS A 212 13.56 -0.17 -12.26
N LEU A 213 13.86 -1.08 -11.33
CA LEU A 213 12.88 -2.00 -10.76
C LEU A 213 11.74 -1.27 -10.02
N ARG A 214 12.07 -0.23 -9.25
CA ARG A 214 11.08 0.66 -8.60
C ARG A 214 10.19 1.35 -9.62
N THR A 215 10.80 1.90 -10.67
CA THR A 215 10.10 2.59 -11.76
C THR A 215 9.13 1.65 -12.48
N ASP A 216 9.59 0.45 -12.82
CA ASP A 216 8.77 -0.58 -13.48
C ASP A 216 7.59 -1.00 -12.59
N CYS A 217 7.83 -1.29 -11.30
CA CYS A 217 6.79 -1.69 -10.36
C CYS A 217 5.75 -0.59 -10.14
N LEU A 218 6.20 0.66 -9.97
CA LEU A 218 5.33 1.81 -9.77
C LEU A 218 4.50 2.12 -11.02
N SER A 219 5.13 2.09 -12.19
CA SER A 219 4.44 2.33 -13.47
C SER A 219 3.38 1.26 -13.73
N LEU A 220 3.67 -0.01 -13.43
CA LEU A 220 2.73 -1.10 -13.57
C LEU A 220 1.54 -0.97 -12.60
N LEU A 221 1.80 -0.56 -11.35
CA LEU A 221 0.73 -0.29 -10.38
C LEU A 221 -0.16 0.88 -10.81
N TYR A 222 0.45 1.98 -11.26
CA TYR A 222 -0.28 3.15 -11.76
C TYR A 222 -1.17 2.78 -12.95
N TRP A 223 -0.60 2.08 -13.94
CA TRP A 223 -1.35 1.62 -15.10
C TRP A 223 -2.51 0.71 -14.70
N ARG A 224 -2.29 -0.24 -13.78
CA ARG A 224 -3.37 -1.12 -13.28
C ARG A 224 -4.49 -0.33 -12.60
N GLN A 225 -4.18 0.69 -11.82
CA GLN A 225 -5.17 1.43 -11.04
C GLN A 225 -5.96 2.44 -11.87
N ILE A 226 -5.31 3.13 -12.79
CA ILE A 226 -5.86 4.30 -13.50
C ILE A 226 -5.68 4.18 -15.01
N GLY A 227 -4.45 3.89 -15.46
CA GLY A 227 -4.08 3.95 -16.88
C GLY A 227 -4.88 2.98 -17.78
N ALA A 228 -5.17 1.76 -17.30
CA ALA A 228 -5.92 0.76 -18.04
C ALA A 228 -7.36 1.21 -18.36
N ALA A 229 -8.02 1.89 -17.43
CA ALA A 229 -9.36 2.45 -17.63
C ALA A 229 -9.33 3.70 -18.54
N ALA A 230 -8.22 4.45 -18.51
CA ALA A 230 -7.98 5.62 -19.35
C ALA A 230 -7.54 5.26 -20.79
N GLY A 231 -7.29 3.98 -21.09
CA GLY A 231 -6.83 3.53 -22.41
C GLY A 231 -5.35 3.78 -22.66
N GLU A 232 -4.55 3.98 -21.61
CA GLU A 232 -3.09 4.12 -21.71
C GLU A 232 -2.43 2.79 -22.07
N GLU A 233 -1.29 2.87 -22.79
CA GLU A 233 -0.51 1.69 -23.14
C GLU A 233 0.12 1.06 -21.89
N GLN A 234 0.14 -0.28 -21.87
CA GLN A 234 0.74 -1.04 -20.78
C GLN A 234 2.26 -0.80 -20.73
N PRO A 235 2.85 -0.51 -19.55
CA PRO A 235 4.29 -0.37 -19.44
C PRO A 235 5.00 -1.69 -19.71
N ASN A 236 6.09 -1.63 -20.49
CA ASN A 236 6.86 -2.81 -20.90
C ASN A 236 7.59 -3.50 -19.74
N CYS A 237 7.88 -2.75 -18.67
CA CYS A 237 8.55 -3.21 -17.44
C CYS A 237 9.83 -4.00 -17.72
N ILE A 238 10.76 -3.39 -18.48
CA ILE A 238 11.89 -4.10 -19.10
C ILE A 238 12.79 -4.74 -18.03
N GLU A 239 13.17 -3.99 -17.00
CA GLU A 239 14.11 -4.47 -15.99
C GLU A 239 13.45 -5.52 -15.10
N LEU A 240 12.19 -5.29 -14.75
CA LEU A 240 11.40 -6.22 -13.97
C LEU A 240 11.22 -7.57 -14.69
N MET A 241 10.99 -7.57 -16.00
CA MET A 241 10.83 -8.80 -16.78
C MET A 241 12.15 -9.54 -17.01
N LYS A 242 13.28 -8.83 -17.11
CA LYS A 242 14.61 -9.47 -17.12
C LYS A 242 14.85 -10.25 -15.83
N VAL A 243 14.55 -9.66 -14.68
CA VAL A 243 14.74 -10.31 -13.38
C VAL A 243 13.73 -11.43 -13.15
N LEU A 244 12.44 -11.20 -13.40
CA LEU A 244 11.41 -12.22 -13.10
C LEU A 244 11.35 -13.37 -14.11
N GLY A 245 11.85 -13.17 -15.33
CA GLY A 245 11.68 -14.07 -16.46
C GLY A 245 10.53 -13.62 -17.37
N ASP A 246 10.85 -13.28 -18.62
CA ASP A 246 9.91 -12.72 -19.59
C ASP A 246 9.06 -13.80 -20.25
N THR A 247 7.95 -14.17 -19.59
CA THR A 247 6.94 -15.07 -20.15
C THR A 247 5.55 -14.45 -20.00
N ASP A 248 4.65 -14.75 -20.95
CA ASP A 248 3.27 -14.26 -20.90
C ASP A 248 2.56 -14.63 -19.60
N LYS A 249 2.83 -15.83 -19.07
CA LYS A 249 2.27 -16.31 -17.81
C LYS A 249 2.69 -15.43 -16.64
N ILE A 250 3.99 -15.12 -16.53
CA ILE A 250 4.53 -14.29 -15.45
C ILE A 250 4.01 -12.86 -15.58
N ARG A 251 4.02 -12.31 -16.81
CA ARG A 251 3.51 -10.96 -17.10
C ARG A 251 2.05 -10.80 -16.70
N ASN A 252 1.18 -11.71 -17.16
CA ASN A 252 -0.25 -11.68 -16.81
C ASN A 252 -0.48 -11.84 -15.31
N SER A 253 0.22 -12.79 -14.68
CA SER A 253 0.09 -13.03 -13.24
C SER A 253 0.57 -11.84 -12.41
N LEU A 254 1.62 -11.14 -12.85
CA LEU A 254 2.13 -9.95 -12.18
C LEU A 254 1.16 -8.77 -12.32
N ILE A 255 0.60 -8.53 -13.52
CA ILE A 255 -0.41 -7.49 -13.75
C ILE A 255 -1.62 -7.66 -12.81
N GLU A 256 -2.11 -8.89 -12.66
CA GLU A 256 -3.23 -9.19 -11.76
C GLU A 256 -2.90 -9.03 -10.28
N ARG A 257 -1.62 -9.03 -9.92
CA ARG A 257 -1.15 -9.13 -8.52
C ARG A 257 -0.38 -7.93 -8.02
N ILE A 258 0.10 -7.05 -8.89
CA ILE A 258 0.84 -5.86 -8.48
C ILE A 258 -0.05 -5.00 -7.56
N ASP A 259 0.44 -4.72 -6.36
CA ASP A 259 -0.27 -3.98 -5.33
C ASP A 259 0.70 -3.08 -4.58
N THR A 260 0.16 -2.25 -3.68
CA THR A 260 0.96 -1.32 -2.90
C THR A 260 2.05 -2.02 -2.09
N THR A 261 1.77 -3.21 -1.53
CA THR A 261 2.74 -3.98 -0.74
C THR A 261 3.94 -4.43 -1.56
N ARG A 262 3.74 -4.87 -2.81
CA ARG A 262 4.85 -5.23 -3.71
C ARG A 262 5.69 -4.02 -4.11
N VAL A 263 5.03 -2.89 -4.41
CA VAL A 263 5.72 -1.63 -4.73
C VAL A 263 6.50 -1.11 -3.52
N GLU A 264 5.92 -1.19 -2.32
CA GLU A 264 6.56 -0.81 -1.06
C GLU A 264 7.84 -1.62 -0.83
N ALA A 265 7.78 -2.95 -0.97
CA ALA A 265 8.92 -3.83 -0.77
C ALA A 265 10.15 -3.41 -1.59
N ILE A 266 9.98 -3.14 -2.89
CA ILE A 266 11.07 -2.68 -3.75
C ILE A 266 11.44 -1.20 -3.55
N SER A 267 10.49 -0.37 -3.11
CA SER A 267 10.75 1.03 -2.81
C SER A 267 11.69 1.20 -1.61
N THR A 268 11.60 0.32 -0.62
CA THR A 268 12.43 0.36 0.59
C THR A 268 13.74 -0.40 0.46
N ALA A 269 13.85 -1.35 -0.46
CA ALA A 269 15.05 -2.18 -0.62
C ALA A 269 16.27 -1.34 -1.03
N VAL A 270 17.41 -1.53 -0.36
CA VAL A 270 18.67 -0.88 -0.71
C VAL A 270 19.82 -1.86 -0.71
N ALA A 271 20.75 -1.69 -1.66
CA ALA A 271 22.02 -2.36 -1.62
C ALA A 271 22.85 -1.83 -0.45
N LYS A 272 23.25 -2.70 0.47
CA LYS A 272 24.01 -2.33 1.66
C LYS A 272 25.50 -2.36 1.35
N PRO A 273 26.27 -1.29 1.57
CA PRO A 273 27.72 -1.35 1.46
C PRO A 273 28.30 -2.52 2.24
N GLU A 274 29.05 -3.37 1.55
CA GLU A 274 29.70 -4.55 2.10
C GLU A 274 31.21 -4.38 1.97
N ILE A 275 31.94 -4.70 3.05
CA ILE A 275 33.39 -4.55 3.12
C ILE A 275 34.01 -5.91 3.46
N SER A 276 34.89 -6.36 2.58
CA SER A 276 35.71 -7.54 2.79
C SER A 276 37.06 -7.13 3.33
N LEU A 277 37.41 -7.65 4.51
CA LEU A 277 38.71 -7.42 5.14
C LEU A 277 39.62 -8.64 4.95
N SER A 278 40.86 -8.40 4.56
CA SER A 278 41.91 -9.39 4.46
C SER A 278 43.14 -8.96 5.24
N TYR A 279 43.77 -9.90 5.97
CA TYR A 279 45.09 -9.72 6.54
C TYR A 279 46.16 -9.98 5.49
N CYS A 280 47.14 -9.08 5.40
CA CYS A 280 48.24 -9.12 4.45
C CYS A 280 49.57 -9.33 5.18
N ASP A 281 50.28 -10.40 4.81
CA ASP A 281 51.66 -10.66 5.21
C ASP A 281 52.53 -10.84 3.96
N GLY A 282 53.15 -9.75 3.51
CA GLY A 282 53.86 -9.71 2.23
C GLY A 282 52.92 -9.98 1.06
N ALA A 283 53.19 -11.05 0.30
CA ALA A 283 52.36 -11.46 -0.85
C ALA A 283 51.15 -12.33 -0.46
N ARG A 284 51.03 -12.74 0.80
CA ARG A 284 49.95 -13.63 1.25
C ARG A 284 48.78 -12.81 1.76
N GLU A 285 47.62 -13.01 1.13
CA GLU A 285 46.34 -12.44 1.55
C GLU A 285 45.46 -13.55 2.16
N ILE A 286 44.99 -13.34 3.38
CA ILE A 286 44.08 -14.26 4.09
C ILE A 286 42.87 -13.46 4.52
N SER A 287 41.66 -13.97 4.27
CA SER A 287 40.44 -13.38 4.83
C SER A 287 40.60 -13.14 6.33
N PHE A 288 40.21 -11.96 6.81
CA PHE A 288 40.39 -11.56 8.20
C PHE A 288 39.69 -12.51 9.19
N GLU A 289 38.60 -13.15 8.77
CA GLU A 289 37.90 -14.18 9.55
C GLU A 289 38.70 -15.48 9.72
N LYS A 290 39.58 -15.78 8.76
CA LYS A 290 40.45 -16.97 8.74
C LYS A 290 41.85 -16.69 9.27
N ALA A 291 42.18 -15.43 9.59
CA ALA A 291 43.44 -15.06 10.21
C ALA A 291 43.48 -15.59 11.65
N SER A 292 44.68 -15.94 12.13
CA SER A 292 44.82 -16.39 13.53
C SER A 292 44.47 -15.27 14.49
N GLU A 293 44.10 -15.61 15.73
CA GLU A 293 43.81 -14.64 16.80
C GLU A 293 44.96 -13.63 16.94
N GLY A 294 46.20 -14.10 16.87
CA GLY A 294 47.39 -13.26 16.88
C GLY A 294 47.56 -12.31 15.71
N GLN A 295 47.27 -12.76 14.48
CA GLN A 295 47.33 -11.90 13.30
C GLN A 295 46.27 -10.79 13.37
N ARG A 296 45.07 -11.12 13.86
CA ARG A 296 43.99 -10.16 14.04
C ARG A 296 44.32 -9.15 15.12
N ALA A 297 44.84 -9.60 16.26
CA ALA A 297 45.26 -8.74 17.37
C ALA A 297 46.38 -7.78 16.92
N ALA A 298 47.36 -8.27 16.18
CA ALA A 298 48.45 -7.45 15.62
C ALA A 298 47.91 -6.34 14.71
N ALA A 299 47.06 -6.70 13.76
CA ALA A 299 46.51 -5.77 12.78
C ALA A 299 45.68 -4.66 13.45
N LEU A 300 44.88 -5.02 14.46
CA LEU A 300 44.11 -4.06 15.26
C LEU A 300 45.03 -3.16 16.09
N LEU A 301 46.07 -3.73 16.70
CA LEU A 301 47.03 -2.95 17.49
C LEU A 301 47.77 -1.92 16.62
N PHE A 302 48.23 -2.31 15.43
CA PHE A 302 48.83 -1.38 14.46
C PHE A 302 47.87 -0.23 14.12
N MET A 303 46.61 -0.57 13.82
CA MET A 303 45.58 0.44 13.52
C MET A 303 45.36 1.41 14.70
N LEU A 304 45.32 0.90 15.94
CA LEU A 304 45.13 1.72 17.14
C LEU A 304 46.32 2.64 17.43
N LEU A 305 47.55 2.19 17.14
CA LEU A 305 48.76 2.98 17.34
C LEU A 305 48.86 4.14 16.34
N GLU A 306 48.36 3.97 15.11
CA GLU A 306 48.35 5.05 14.11
C GLU A 306 47.23 6.08 14.31
N GLN A 307 46.22 5.75 15.12
CA GLN A 307 45.15 6.68 15.41
C GLN A 307 45.59 7.75 16.42
N PRO A 308 45.45 9.05 16.08
CA PRO A 308 45.66 10.12 17.04
C PRO A 308 44.54 10.10 18.09
N GLY A 309 44.86 10.47 19.34
CA GLY A 309 43.86 10.48 20.39
C GLY A 309 44.43 10.63 21.79
N GLY A 310 43.57 10.40 22.79
CA GLY A 310 43.97 10.40 24.19
C GLY A 310 44.85 9.21 24.58
N PRO A 311 45.13 9.03 25.88
CA PRO A 311 45.93 7.92 26.38
C PRO A 311 45.42 6.56 25.88
N LEU A 312 46.32 5.72 25.36
CA LEU A 312 46.04 4.33 25.02
C LEU A 312 46.45 3.45 26.19
N ILE A 313 45.55 2.62 26.68
CA ILE A 313 45.86 1.61 27.71
C ILE A 313 45.72 0.24 27.04
N ILE A 314 46.80 -0.53 27.08
CA ILE A 314 46.86 -1.86 26.45
C ILE A 314 47.28 -2.84 27.52
N ASP A 315 46.38 -3.76 27.84
CA ASP A 315 46.63 -4.84 28.77
C ASP A 315 47.00 -6.10 27.99
N GLN A 316 48.12 -6.70 28.35
CA GLN A 316 48.65 -7.95 27.81
C GLN A 316 48.67 -8.00 26.26
N PRO A 317 49.32 -7.04 25.58
CA PRO A 317 49.41 -7.07 24.11
C PRO A 317 50.02 -8.37 23.60
N GLU A 318 50.94 -8.99 24.33
CA GLU A 318 51.65 -10.22 23.96
C GLU A 318 50.81 -11.50 23.97
N GLY A 319 49.58 -11.48 24.52
CA GLY A 319 48.79 -12.70 24.71
C GLY A 319 48.60 -13.49 23.40
N ASP A 320 48.40 -12.75 22.31
CA ASP A 320 48.19 -13.32 20.98
C ASP A 320 49.31 -12.94 19.98
N LEU A 321 50.25 -12.06 20.34
CA LEU A 321 51.30 -11.58 19.41
C LEU A 321 52.53 -12.49 19.43
N ASP A 322 53.04 -12.84 18.24
CA ASP A 322 54.34 -13.52 18.14
C ASP A 322 55.51 -12.52 18.36
N ASN A 323 56.70 -13.03 18.70
CA ASN A 323 57.89 -12.21 18.94
C ASN A 323 58.38 -11.42 17.70
N LYS A 324 58.10 -11.90 16.48
CA LYS A 324 58.42 -11.20 15.24
C LYS A 324 57.53 -9.96 15.10
N ILE A 325 56.25 -10.07 15.41
CA ILE A 325 55.29 -8.96 15.43
C ILE A 325 55.66 -7.93 16.50
N ILE A 326 56.10 -8.35 17.68
CA ILE A 326 56.62 -7.44 18.72
C ILE A 326 57.80 -6.61 18.18
N THR A 327 58.64 -7.21 17.33
CA THR A 327 59.76 -6.48 16.71
C THR A 327 59.24 -5.44 15.71
N ASP A 328 58.32 -5.83 14.82
CA ASP A 328 57.67 -4.92 13.85
C ASP A 328 56.90 -3.77 14.55
N LEU A 329 56.42 -4.00 15.78
CA LEU A 329 55.68 -3.02 16.57
C LEU A 329 56.57 -1.87 17.08
N THR A 330 57.89 -2.07 17.17
CA THR A 330 58.84 -1.14 17.79
C THR A 330 58.79 0.26 17.19
N GLU A 331 58.88 0.35 15.86
CA GLU A 331 58.86 1.63 15.13
C GLU A 331 57.51 2.33 15.34
N LYS A 332 56.41 1.58 15.29
CA LYS A 332 55.05 2.09 15.47
C LYS A 332 54.79 2.59 16.88
N LEU A 333 55.32 1.93 17.90
CA LEU A 333 55.27 2.42 19.29
C LEU A 333 56.02 3.74 19.42
N HIS A 334 57.18 3.87 18.78
CA HIS A 334 57.96 5.09 18.81
C HIS A 334 57.24 6.26 18.14
N GLU A 335 56.59 6.02 17.00
CA GLU A 335 55.76 7.02 16.32
C GLU A 335 54.54 7.41 17.17
N ALA A 336 53.80 6.41 17.67
CA ALA A 336 52.58 6.63 18.43
C ALA A 336 52.83 7.41 19.72
N LYS A 337 53.89 7.12 20.47
CA LYS A 337 54.19 7.83 21.73
C LYS A 337 54.57 9.31 21.54
N GLN A 338 54.89 9.75 20.32
CA GLN A 338 55.11 11.18 20.03
C GLN A 338 53.80 11.98 19.96
N ILE A 339 52.69 11.32 19.63
CA ILE A 339 51.40 11.98 19.37
C ILE A 339 50.33 11.66 20.43
N ARG A 340 50.58 10.67 21.31
CA ARG A 340 49.68 10.27 22.40
C ARG A 340 50.42 9.57 23.53
N GLN A 341 49.81 9.49 24.71
CA GLN A 341 50.34 8.69 25.82
C GLN A 341 50.01 7.20 25.60
N LEU A 342 50.97 6.31 25.84
CA LEU A 342 50.78 4.86 25.82
C LEU A 342 51.05 4.28 27.21
N VAL A 343 50.19 3.38 27.68
CA VAL A 343 50.32 2.66 28.95
C VAL A 343 50.16 1.18 28.65
N PHE A 344 51.21 0.40 28.90
CA PHE A 344 51.22 -1.04 28.71
C PHE A 344 51.25 -1.75 30.06
N ALA A 345 50.36 -2.72 30.24
CA ALA A 345 50.51 -3.75 31.25
C ALA A 345 50.96 -5.02 30.52
N SER A 346 52.16 -5.52 30.80
CA SER A 346 52.76 -6.62 30.06
C SER A 346 53.71 -7.42 30.95
N HIS A 347 53.77 -8.72 30.71
CA HIS A 347 54.82 -9.59 31.28
C HIS A 347 55.99 -9.79 30.31
N ASN A 348 55.88 -9.29 29.08
CA ASN A 348 56.91 -9.41 28.05
C ASN A 348 57.89 -8.22 28.13
N ALA A 349 59.05 -8.47 28.75
CA ALA A 349 60.11 -7.47 28.86
C ALA A 349 60.61 -6.93 27.50
N ASN A 350 60.42 -7.65 26.40
CA ASN A 350 60.80 -7.14 25.07
C ASN A 350 59.97 -5.92 24.66
N ILE A 351 58.70 -5.82 25.08
CA ILE A 351 57.86 -4.65 24.78
C ILE A 351 58.40 -3.41 25.51
N VAL A 352 58.82 -3.59 26.76
CA VAL A 352 59.41 -2.53 27.59
C VAL A 352 60.69 -1.98 26.97
N VAL A 353 61.58 -2.90 26.55
CA VAL A 353 62.88 -2.58 25.95
C VAL A 353 62.73 -2.01 24.54
N ASN A 354 62.04 -2.72 23.65
CA ASN A 354 61.88 -2.31 22.26
C ASN A 354 61.06 -1.02 22.15
N GLY A 355 59.97 -0.89 22.91
CA GLY A 355 59.17 0.34 22.96
C GLY A 355 59.90 1.56 23.52
N SER A 356 61.11 1.38 24.09
CA SER A 356 61.90 2.42 24.73
C SER A 356 61.08 3.16 25.80
N SER A 357 60.58 2.40 26.78
CA SER A 357 59.65 2.90 27.80
C SER A 357 60.29 4.01 28.65
N GLU A 358 59.63 5.16 28.76
CA GLU A 358 60.11 6.29 29.57
C GLU A 358 59.91 6.06 31.07
N LEU A 359 58.85 5.33 31.43
CA LEU A 359 58.52 4.96 32.80
C LEU A 359 58.16 3.48 32.85
N VAL A 360 58.93 2.74 33.64
CA VAL A 360 58.67 1.35 33.97
C VAL A 360 58.24 1.28 35.42
N ALA A 361 57.11 0.64 35.71
CA ALA A 361 56.64 0.34 37.06
C ALA A 361 56.57 -1.18 37.20
N TYR A 362 57.46 -1.74 38.02
CA TYR A 362 57.48 -3.17 38.29
C TYR A 362 56.55 -3.49 39.46
N LEU A 363 55.58 -4.37 39.18
CA LEU A 363 54.63 -4.87 40.16
C LEU A 363 55.16 -6.16 40.77
N ASP A 364 55.18 -6.23 42.10
CA ASP A 364 55.58 -7.41 42.86
C ASP A 364 54.60 -7.65 44.01
N ILE A 365 54.79 -8.74 44.73
CA ILE A 365 53.98 -9.13 45.89
C ILE A 365 54.87 -9.03 47.15
N ASP A 366 54.38 -8.37 48.21
CA ASP A 366 55.10 -8.32 49.48
C ASP A 366 55.05 -9.64 50.25
N GLU A 367 55.73 -9.66 51.41
CA GLU A 367 55.74 -10.79 52.33
C GLU A 367 54.35 -11.17 52.86
N ASN A 368 53.36 -10.26 52.79
CA ASN A 368 51.99 -10.45 53.23
C ASN A 368 51.05 -10.90 52.10
N GLY A 369 51.53 -10.98 50.85
CA GLY A 369 50.70 -11.30 49.69
C GLY A 369 50.02 -10.10 49.03
N GLU A 370 50.31 -8.87 49.45
CA GLU A 370 49.76 -7.64 48.87
C GLU A 370 50.55 -7.19 47.64
N ARG A 371 49.84 -6.77 46.58
CA ARG A 371 50.46 -6.26 45.35
C ARG A 371 50.96 -4.84 45.56
N LEU A 372 52.22 -4.58 45.23
CA LEU A 372 52.83 -3.26 45.31
C LEU A 372 53.69 -2.94 44.08
N ILE A 373 54.02 -1.66 43.91
CA ILE A 373 55.03 -1.22 42.93
C ILE A 373 56.40 -1.30 43.61
N ALA A 374 57.13 -2.40 43.40
CA ALA A 374 58.40 -2.65 44.07
C ALA A 374 59.51 -1.70 43.60
N CYS A 375 59.50 -1.33 42.32
CA CYS A 375 60.35 -0.26 41.82
C CYS A 375 59.71 0.46 40.62
N ALA A 376 60.02 1.74 40.47
CA ALA A 376 59.57 2.53 39.34
C ALA A 376 60.62 3.56 38.89
N GLY A 377 60.71 3.78 37.59
CA GLY A 377 61.56 4.82 37.02
C GLY A 377 61.87 4.59 35.55
N ALA A 378 62.82 5.38 35.03
CA ALA A 378 63.31 5.23 33.68
C ALA A 378 64.00 3.88 33.48
N ILE A 379 63.98 3.40 32.23
CA ILE A 379 64.49 2.08 31.83
C ILE A 379 65.99 1.88 32.10
N ASP A 380 66.75 2.97 32.19
CA ASP A 380 68.20 3.00 32.41
C ASP A 380 68.63 2.98 33.89
N LYS A 381 67.67 3.05 34.83
CA LYS A 381 67.99 2.91 36.26
C LYS A 381 68.50 1.49 36.56
N PRO A 382 69.61 1.33 37.31
CA PRO A 382 70.16 -0.01 37.63
C PRO A 382 69.16 -0.97 38.27
N SER A 383 68.26 -0.46 39.13
CA SER A 383 67.19 -1.26 39.75
C SER A 383 66.19 -1.78 38.72
N ILE A 384 65.85 -0.99 37.70
CA ILE A 384 64.93 -1.37 36.62
C ILE A 384 65.62 -2.32 35.64
N CYS A 385 66.86 -2.03 35.25
CA CYS A 385 67.65 -2.92 34.38
C CYS A 385 67.79 -4.33 34.98
N GLY A 386 68.03 -4.42 36.30
CA GLY A 386 68.12 -5.70 37.00
C GLY A 386 66.83 -6.52 36.90
N VAL A 387 65.69 -5.88 37.13
CA VAL A 387 64.36 -6.53 37.03
C VAL A 387 64.03 -6.94 35.60
N ILE A 388 64.26 -6.06 34.62
CA ILE A 388 64.04 -6.37 33.19
C ILE A 388 64.90 -7.57 32.79
N THR A 389 66.19 -7.57 33.16
CA THR A 389 67.12 -8.67 32.85
C THR A 389 66.68 -9.99 33.49
N ALA A 390 66.14 -9.95 34.71
CA ALA A 390 65.59 -11.12 35.38
C ALA A 390 64.31 -11.64 34.71
N THR A 391 63.52 -10.75 34.12
CA THR A 391 62.26 -11.07 33.43
C THR A 391 62.48 -11.57 31.99
N MET A 392 63.54 -11.10 31.32
CA MET A 392 63.90 -11.58 29.97
C MET A 392 64.40 -13.03 29.99
N GLU A 393 63.97 -13.81 28.99
CA GLU A 393 64.35 -15.22 28.86
C GLU A 393 65.89 -15.42 28.84
N GLY A 394 66.37 -16.12 29.88
CA GLY A 394 67.77 -16.56 30.01
C GLY A 394 68.65 -15.68 30.91
N GLY A 395 68.13 -14.57 31.46
CA GLY A 395 68.84 -13.73 32.42
C GLY A 395 70.13 -13.09 31.86
N GLU A 396 70.92 -12.50 32.76
CA GLU A 396 72.17 -11.80 32.38
C GLU A 396 73.16 -12.73 31.67
N LYS A 397 73.20 -14.00 32.07
CA LYS A 397 74.12 -14.99 31.52
C LYS A 397 73.82 -15.31 30.06
N ALA A 398 72.54 -15.53 29.69
CA ALA A 398 72.19 -15.78 28.30
C ALA A 398 72.47 -14.57 27.41
N PHE A 399 72.35 -13.35 27.94
CA PHE A 399 72.67 -12.13 27.20
C PHE A 399 74.17 -12.06 26.88
N LYS A 400 75.04 -12.27 27.87
CA LYS A 400 76.50 -12.32 27.69
C LYS A 400 76.95 -13.50 26.81
N ASP A 401 76.30 -14.64 26.92
CA ASP A 401 76.57 -15.81 26.07
C ASP A 401 76.18 -15.53 24.61
N ARG A 402 75.06 -14.84 24.36
CA ARG A 402 74.67 -14.41 23.00
C ARG A 402 75.65 -13.39 22.43
N GLN A 403 76.07 -12.41 23.23
CA GLN A 403 77.06 -11.40 22.82
C GLN A 403 78.40 -12.06 22.45
N SER A 404 78.90 -12.96 23.30
CA SER A 404 80.19 -13.63 23.07
C SER A 404 80.18 -14.66 21.94
N LYS A 405 79.07 -15.37 21.71
CA LYS A 405 78.96 -16.39 20.65
C LYS A 405 78.60 -15.84 19.29
N TYR A 406 77.67 -14.88 19.22
CA TYR A 406 77.15 -14.36 17.96
C TYR A 406 77.79 -13.03 17.54
N GLY A 407 78.56 -12.39 18.44
CA GLY A 407 79.36 -11.21 18.10
C GLY A 407 78.55 -9.94 17.82
N TYR A 408 77.33 -9.82 18.37
CA TYR A 408 76.54 -8.60 18.34
C TYR A 408 77.07 -7.54 19.31
#